data_AF-A0A920LHW2-F1
#
_entry.id   AF-A0A920LHW2-F1
#
_cell.length_a   1.000
_cell.length_b   1.000
_cell.length_c   1.000
_cell.angle_alpha   90.00
_cell.angle_beta   90.00
_cell.angle_gamma   90.00
#
_symmetry.space_group_name_H-M   'P 1'
#
loop_
_entity.id
_entity.type
_entity.pdbx_description
1 polymer ?
#
loop_
_entity_poly.entity_id
_entity_poly.type
_entity_poly.pdbx_seq_one_letter_code
_entity_poly.pdbx_strand_id
1 'polypeptide(L)'
;MRIFLFLLLCFFSNDILASNIQNNKECITEHVTIDFNFSGAGNSTCEVISSDYIRILVVPESKESINPSPWYAFRKSKNTKKILVELSYGEYEHRYFPKIKKTNGNWEKINERDILIKNDGKNVLINLYPSKESQYISSQELITEDWYEDWYTTLKENNFLRSKIVGYSVQNRPIKAFFSNENINNPYIFILGRQHPPEVSSVFAIKGFVNELIGNINLSEEFLSKFNIFFIPLMNPDGVENGFWRYNYNKRKGPKSKGDWDNFST
;
A
#
# COMPACT_ATOMS: atom_id res chain seq x y z
N MET A 1 14.83 35.23 -65.39
CA MET A 1 13.94 34.47 -64.50
C MET A 1 14.78 33.35 -63.89
N ARG A 2 15.22 33.47 -62.63
CA ARG A 2 16.17 32.55 -61.98
C ARG A 2 15.41 31.34 -61.40
N ILE A 3 15.78 30.13 -61.81
CA ILE A 3 15.25 28.87 -61.29
C ILE A 3 16.11 28.47 -60.08
N PHE A 4 15.51 28.39 -58.90
CA PHE A 4 16.13 27.84 -57.70
C PHE A 4 15.90 26.33 -57.65
N LEU A 5 16.99 25.56 -57.66
CA LEU A 5 16.97 24.11 -57.49
C LEU A 5 17.08 23.82 -55.98
N PHE A 6 16.02 23.33 -55.35
CA PHE A 6 16.04 22.89 -53.95
C PHE A 6 16.48 21.41 -53.90
N LEU A 7 17.67 21.15 -53.36
CA LEU A 7 18.11 19.81 -52.99
C LEU A 7 17.48 19.44 -51.65
N LEU A 8 16.68 18.37 -51.62
CA LEU A 8 16.13 17.78 -50.39
C LEU A 8 17.13 16.74 -49.86
N LEU A 9 17.85 17.07 -48.78
CA LEU A 9 18.69 16.13 -48.04
C LEU A 9 17.81 15.34 -47.07
N CYS A 10 17.50 14.08 -47.41
CA CYS A 10 16.86 13.14 -46.49
C CYS A 10 17.91 12.63 -45.49
N PHE A 11 17.85 13.08 -44.24
CA PHE A 11 18.57 12.45 -43.13
C PHE A 11 17.77 11.22 -42.68
N PHE A 12 18.33 10.03 -42.90
CA PHE A 12 17.85 8.82 -42.22
C PHE A 12 18.40 8.85 -40.79
N SER A 13 17.55 9.20 -39.82
CA SER A 13 17.82 8.90 -38.42
C SER A 13 17.63 7.41 -38.18
N ASN A 14 18.73 6.70 -37.90
CA ASN A 14 18.66 5.36 -37.32
C ASN A 14 18.12 5.51 -35.88
N ASP A 15 16.83 5.24 -35.70
CA ASP A 15 16.26 5.08 -34.37
C ASP A 15 16.83 3.80 -33.74
N ILE A 16 17.86 3.99 -32.92
CA ILE A 16 18.43 2.96 -32.05
C ILE A 16 17.40 2.66 -30.96
N LEU A 17 16.89 1.42 -30.97
CA LEU A 17 16.27 0.67 -29.87
C LEU A 17 15.84 1.49 -28.64
N ALA A 18 14.64 2.06 -28.69
CA ALA A 18 13.85 2.17 -27.47
C ALA A 18 13.48 0.74 -27.05
N SER A 19 14.11 0.24 -25.97
CA SER A 19 13.61 -0.96 -25.31
C SER A 19 12.16 -0.69 -24.91
N ASN A 20 11.23 -1.44 -25.52
CA ASN A 20 9.88 -1.55 -25.02
C ASN A 20 9.98 -2.08 -23.59
N ILE A 21 9.93 -1.20 -22.60
CA ILE A 21 9.61 -1.59 -21.23
C ILE A 21 8.16 -2.05 -21.30
N GLN A 22 7.98 -3.32 -21.64
CA GLN A 22 6.74 -4.02 -21.45
C GLN A 22 6.42 -3.86 -19.95
N ASN A 23 5.30 -3.22 -19.63
CA ASN A 23 4.80 -3.04 -18.25
C ASN A 23 4.43 -4.43 -17.68
N ASN A 24 5.42 -5.28 -17.49
CA ASN A 24 5.25 -6.62 -16.98
C ASN A 24 5.00 -6.48 -15.47
N LYS A 25 3.71 -6.51 -15.12
CA LYS A 25 3.23 -6.73 -13.74
C LYS A 25 3.52 -8.15 -13.24
N GLU A 26 4.19 -8.96 -14.02
CA GLU A 26 4.58 -10.31 -13.65
C GLU A 26 5.88 -10.69 -14.33
N CYS A 27 6.76 -11.36 -13.60
CA CYS A 27 7.99 -11.97 -14.11
C CYS A 27 7.95 -13.46 -13.86
N ILE A 28 8.10 -14.23 -14.92
CA ILE A 28 8.05 -15.69 -14.89
C ILE A 28 9.42 -16.21 -15.31
N THR A 29 9.99 -17.10 -14.50
CA THR A 29 11.16 -17.90 -14.85
C THR A 29 10.83 -19.39 -14.75
N GLU A 30 11.80 -20.25 -15.10
CA GLU A 30 11.68 -21.70 -14.85
C GLU A 30 11.59 -22.07 -13.36
N HIS A 31 11.82 -21.13 -12.43
CA HIS A 31 11.90 -21.40 -11.00
C HIS A 31 10.81 -20.71 -10.19
N VAL A 32 10.33 -19.56 -10.65
CA VAL A 32 9.43 -18.72 -9.85
C VAL A 32 8.61 -17.79 -10.72
N THR A 33 7.43 -17.45 -10.21
CA THR A 33 6.65 -16.30 -10.66
C THR A 33 6.68 -15.22 -9.58
N ILE A 34 6.99 -13.99 -9.98
CA ILE A 34 6.84 -12.77 -9.19
C ILE A 34 5.72 -11.96 -9.80
N ASP A 35 4.66 -11.72 -9.04
CA ASP A 35 3.51 -10.94 -9.50
C ASP A 35 3.12 -9.84 -8.51
N PHE A 36 2.37 -8.85 -9.00
CA PHE A 36 1.85 -7.71 -8.24
C PHE A 36 0.31 -7.64 -8.26
N ASN A 37 -0.37 -8.73 -8.65
CA ASN A 37 -1.83 -8.71 -8.83
C ASN A 37 -2.56 -9.09 -7.54
N PHE A 38 -2.54 -8.17 -6.57
CA PHE A 38 -3.24 -8.25 -5.30
C PHE A 38 -3.33 -6.87 -4.63
N SER A 39 -4.28 -6.69 -3.72
CA SER A 39 -4.48 -5.44 -2.96
C SER A 39 -3.22 -5.02 -2.19
N GLY A 40 -2.83 -3.75 -2.34
CA GLY A 40 -1.67 -3.17 -1.67
C GLY A 40 -0.32 -3.45 -2.33
N ALA A 41 -0.27 -4.12 -3.49
CA ALA A 41 0.98 -4.43 -4.19
C ALA A 41 1.77 -3.16 -4.61
N GLY A 42 1.06 -2.10 -4.97
CA GLY A 42 1.68 -0.88 -5.52
C GLY A 42 1.84 -0.93 -7.03
N ASN A 43 2.70 -0.06 -7.54
CA ASN A 43 2.95 0.12 -8.98
C ASN A 43 4.31 -0.42 -9.42
N SER A 44 4.93 -1.26 -8.61
CA SER A 44 6.22 -1.87 -8.95
C SER A 44 6.09 -2.75 -10.20
N THR A 45 7.16 -2.80 -10.97
CA THR A 45 7.32 -3.69 -12.12
C THR A 45 8.57 -4.53 -11.91
N CYS A 46 8.75 -5.56 -12.74
CA CYS A 46 9.92 -6.42 -12.64
C CYS A 46 10.56 -6.71 -13.99
N GLU A 47 11.81 -7.15 -13.94
CA GLU A 47 12.66 -7.57 -15.04
C GLU A 47 13.33 -8.89 -14.66
N VAL A 48 13.32 -9.87 -15.57
CA VAL A 48 14.05 -11.13 -15.41
C VAL A 48 15.50 -10.91 -15.84
N ILE A 49 16.45 -11.08 -14.92
CA ILE A 49 17.89 -10.96 -15.19
C ILE A 49 18.50 -12.32 -15.54
N SER A 50 18.12 -13.36 -14.79
CA SER A 50 18.41 -14.78 -15.05
C SER A 50 17.29 -15.65 -14.50
N SER A 51 17.38 -16.99 -14.64
CA SER A 51 16.34 -17.88 -14.12
C SER A 51 16.16 -17.84 -12.60
N ASP A 52 17.19 -17.40 -11.86
CA ASP A 52 17.23 -17.28 -10.41
C ASP A 52 17.40 -15.84 -9.92
N TYR A 53 17.42 -14.83 -10.80
CA TYR A 53 17.59 -13.42 -10.44
C TYR A 53 16.53 -12.54 -11.12
N ILE A 54 15.69 -11.93 -10.30
CA ILE A 54 14.66 -10.97 -10.72
C ILE A 54 14.97 -9.60 -10.11
N ARG A 55 14.91 -8.55 -10.94
CA ARG A 55 14.95 -7.16 -10.48
C ARG A 55 13.53 -6.62 -10.42
N ILE A 56 13.22 -5.88 -9.35
CA ILE A 56 11.96 -5.16 -9.16
C ILE A 56 12.29 -3.68 -9.15
N LEU A 57 11.67 -2.91 -10.05
CA LEU A 57 11.74 -1.47 -10.05
C LEU A 57 10.76 -0.91 -9.01
N VAL A 58 11.29 -0.22 -8.01
CA VAL A 58 10.51 0.34 -6.90
C VAL A 58 10.51 1.87 -7.00
N VAL A 59 9.37 2.43 -7.37
CA VAL A 59 9.18 3.87 -7.57
C VAL A 59 8.11 4.42 -6.63
N PRO A 60 8.17 5.71 -6.26
CA PRO A 60 7.09 6.34 -5.52
C PRO A 60 5.83 6.41 -6.37
N GLU A 61 4.69 6.44 -5.69
CA GLU A 61 3.36 6.71 -6.27
C GLU A 61 3.28 7.99 -7.12
N SER A 62 4.12 8.99 -6.81
CA SER A 62 4.27 10.22 -7.58
C SER A 62 5.67 10.81 -7.39
N LYS A 63 6.30 11.18 -8.50
CA LYS A 63 7.59 11.90 -8.50
C LYS A 63 7.46 13.35 -8.00
N GLU A 64 6.27 13.93 -8.10
CA GLU A 64 5.98 15.31 -7.71
C GLU A 64 5.69 15.45 -6.21
N SER A 65 5.76 14.35 -5.45
CA SER A 65 5.57 14.40 -4.01
C SER A 65 6.71 15.17 -3.34
N ILE A 66 6.37 16.01 -2.35
CA ILE A 66 7.35 16.68 -1.46
C ILE A 66 8.19 15.64 -0.69
N ASN A 67 7.63 14.44 -0.47
CA ASN A 67 8.33 13.31 0.10
C ASN A 67 8.03 12.07 -0.76
N PRO A 68 8.75 11.87 -1.88
CA PRO A 68 8.56 10.72 -2.73
C PRO A 68 9.04 9.48 -1.97
N SER A 69 8.10 8.65 -1.54
CA SER A 69 8.38 7.46 -0.76
C SER A 69 8.00 6.22 -1.56
N PRO A 70 8.98 5.48 -2.08
CA PRO A 70 8.73 4.24 -2.81
C PRO A 70 8.13 3.18 -1.88
N TRP A 71 7.07 2.54 -2.36
CA TRP A 71 6.42 1.41 -1.70
C TRP A 71 6.59 0.17 -2.58
N TYR A 72 6.83 -0.98 -1.95
CA TYR A 72 6.82 -2.26 -2.64
C TYR A 72 6.03 -3.29 -1.85
N ALA A 73 5.28 -4.11 -2.59
CA ALA A 73 4.82 -5.41 -2.17
C ALA A 73 4.72 -6.33 -3.39
N PHE A 74 5.20 -7.56 -3.29
CA PHE A 74 5.13 -8.54 -4.38
C PHE A 74 4.85 -9.94 -3.83
N ARG A 75 4.31 -10.80 -4.70
CA ARG A 75 4.05 -12.20 -4.37
C ARG A 75 5.03 -13.08 -5.12
N LYS A 76 5.69 -13.95 -4.37
CA LYS A 76 6.55 -15.03 -4.84
C LYS A 76 5.75 -16.32 -4.86
N SER A 77 5.68 -16.99 -6.01
CA SER A 77 5.07 -18.31 -6.11
C SER A 77 5.84 -19.35 -5.29
N LYS A 78 5.20 -20.50 -5.05
CA LYS A 78 5.92 -21.71 -4.62
C LYS A 78 7.09 -22.01 -5.58
N ASN A 79 8.20 -22.47 -5.02
CA ASN A 79 9.43 -22.73 -5.77
C ASN A 79 10.35 -23.70 -5.02
N THR A 80 11.25 -24.36 -5.75
CA THR A 80 12.17 -25.38 -5.21
C THR A 80 13.62 -24.91 -5.10
N LYS A 81 13.97 -23.76 -5.71
CA LYS A 81 15.32 -23.19 -5.68
C LYS A 81 15.36 -21.85 -4.99
N LYS A 82 16.51 -21.50 -4.39
CA LYS A 82 16.76 -20.15 -3.91
C LYS A 82 16.78 -19.20 -5.11
N ILE A 83 16.21 -18.02 -4.95
CA ILE A 83 16.29 -16.94 -5.94
C ILE A 83 16.85 -15.67 -5.27
N LEU A 84 17.41 -14.79 -6.10
CA LEU A 84 17.80 -13.45 -5.74
C LEU A 84 16.74 -12.46 -6.26
N VAL A 85 16.23 -11.61 -5.38
CA VAL A 85 15.41 -10.46 -5.77
C VAL A 85 16.18 -9.19 -5.48
N GLU A 86 16.33 -8.32 -6.48
CA GLU A 86 16.85 -6.98 -6.30
C GLU A 86 15.70 -5.97 -6.30
N LEU A 87 15.58 -5.17 -5.24
CA LEU A 87 14.80 -3.94 -5.26
C LEU A 87 15.69 -2.82 -5.78
N SER A 88 15.38 -2.30 -6.97
CA SER A 88 16.07 -1.18 -7.59
C SER A 88 15.23 0.08 -7.44
N TYR A 89 15.78 1.07 -6.73
CA TYR A 89 15.09 2.33 -6.42
C TYR A 89 15.45 3.47 -7.39
N GLY A 90 16.43 3.28 -8.28
CA GLY A 90 16.89 4.30 -9.22
C GLY A 90 17.41 5.55 -8.49
N GLU A 91 16.69 6.66 -8.61
CA GLU A 91 17.02 7.94 -7.95
C GLU A 91 16.48 8.04 -6.52
N TYR A 92 15.75 7.03 -6.04
CA TYR A 92 15.21 6.98 -4.68
C TYR A 92 16.02 6.01 -3.81
N GLU A 93 15.66 5.96 -2.53
CA GLU A 93 16.38 5.16 -1.54
C GLU A 93 15.44 4.22 -0.78
N HIS A 94 16.02 3.10 -0.36
CA HIS A 94 15.37 2.12 0.48
C HIS A 94 14.99 2.71 1.84
N ARG A 95 13.72 2.54 2.23
CA ARG A 95 13.19 3.06 3.50
C ARG A 95 12.72 1.99 4.48
N TYR A 96 12.19 0.88 3.96
CA TYR A 96 11.42 -0.07 4.75
C TYR A 96 12.08 -1.43 4.74
N PHE A 97 12.42 -1.93 5.93
CA PHE A 97 12.99 -3.26 6.08
C PHE A 97 12.02 -4.34 5.54
N PRO A 98 12.46 -5.24 4.65
CA PRO A 98 11.60 -6.27 4.07
C PRO A 98 10.96 -7.22 5.07
N LYS A 99 9.64 -7.38 4.96
CA LYS A 99 8.86 -8.39 5.67
C LYS A 99 8.39 -9.46 4.71
N ILE A 100 8.22 -10.67 5.21
CA ILE A 100 7.70 -11.82 4.47
C ILE A 100 6.52 -12.45 5.22
N LYS A 101 5.55 -12.98 4.47
CA LYS A 101 4.41 -13.73 5.00
C LYS A 101 4.08 -14.88 4.06
N LYS A 102 3.93 -16.10 4.57
CA LYS A 102 3.29 -17.20 3.82
C LYS A 102 1.79 -16.94 3.71
N THR A 103 1.12 -17.43 2.66
CA THR A 103 -0.32 -17.20 2.45
C THR A 103 -1.16 -17.39 3.73
N ASN A 104 -0.89 -18.47 4.48
CA ASN A 104 -1.62 -18.82 5.71
C ASN A 104 -0.81 -18.54 7.01
N GLY A 105 0.20 -17.68 6.95
CA GLY A 105 1.10 -17.39 8.06
C GLY A 105 0.98 -15.98 8.62
N ASN A 106 1.82 -15.68 9.60
CA ASN A 106 2.02 -14.31 10.11
C ASN A 106 3.11 -13.59 9.31
N TRP A 107 3.13 -12.27 9.43
CA TRP A 107 4.24 -11.46 8.94
C TRP A 107 5.45 -11.59 9.84
N GLU A 108 6.63 -11.76 9.23
CA GLU A 108 7.91 -11.81 9.90
C GLU A 108 8.92 -10.91 9.16
N LYS A 109 9.95 -10.45 9.86
CA LYS A 109 11.08 -9.78 9.21
C LYS A 109 11.89 -10.82 8.43
N ILE A 110 12.32 -10.47 7.22
CA ILE A 110 13.35 -11.27 6.53
C ILE A 110 14.64 -11.20 7.36
N ASN A 111 15.41 -12.29 7.42
CA ASN A 111 16.65 -12.30 8.19
C ASN A 111 17.65 -11.29 7.59
N GLU A 112 18.27 -10.47 8.43
CA GLU A 112 19.23 -9.44 8.01
C GLU A 112 20.39 -10.01 7.19
N ARG A 113 20.83 -11.24 7.48
CA ARG A 113 21.90 -11.91 6.72
C ARG A 113 21.53 -12.22 5.27
N ASP A 114 20.23 -12.23 4.96
CA ASP A 114 19.70 -12.53 3.63
C ASP A 114 19.47 -11.25 2.81
N ILE A 115 19.74 -10.08 3.42
CA ILE A 115 19.59 -8.76 2.81
C ILE A 115 20.95 -8.09 2.66
N LEU A 116 21.22 -7.56 1.47
CA LEU A 116 22.40 -6.74 1.20
C LEU A 116 21.98 -5.43 0.55
N ILE A 117 22.17 -4.33 1.29
CA ILE A 117 21.93 -2.97 0.82
C ILE A 117 23.20 -2.45 0.16
N LYS A 118 23.09 -1.96 -1.07
CA LYS A 118 24.18 -1.40 -1.88
C LYS A 118 23.83 0.00 -2.37
N ASN A 119 24.86 0.71 -2.85
CA ASN A 119 24.72 1.98 -3.54
C ASN A 119 23.90 2.99 -2.73
N ASP A 120 24.21 3.09 -1.44
CA ASP A 120 23.55 3.99 -0.50
C ASP A 120 22.01 3.83 -0.45
N GLY A 121 21.54 2.57 -0.46
CA GLY A 121 20.11 2.28 -0.41
C GLY A 121 19.41 2.26 -1.77
N LYS A 122 20.12 2.53 -2.88
CA LYS A 122 19.53 2.46 -4.23
C LYS A 122 19.27 1.04 -4.73
N ASN A 123 19.98 0.05 -4.18
CA ASN A 123 19.80 -1.36 -4.52
C ASN A 123 19.73 -2.22 -3.26
N VAL A 124 18.70 -3.04 -3.14
CA VAL A 124 18.56 -3.99 -2.03
C VAL A 124 18.42 -5.40 -2.59
N LEU A 125 19.42 -6.23 -2.31
CA LEU A 125 19.45 -7.62 -2.72
C LEU A 125 18.88 -8.49 -1.60
N ILE A 126 17.91 -9.35 -1.93
CA ILE A 126 17.21 -10.22 -0.98
C ILE A 126 17.31 -11.65 -1.48
N ASN A 127 17.94 -12.53 -0.70
CA ASN A 127 17.91 -13.97 -0.95
C ASN A 127 16.57 -14.54 -0.48
N LEU A 128 15.77 -15.07 -1.41
CA LEU A 128 14.50 -15.74 -1.09
C LEU A 128 14.64 -17.25 -1.27
N TYR A 129 14.45 -17.99 -0.18
CA TYR A 129 14.63 -19.44 -0.14
C TYR A 129 13.42 -20.21 -0.72
N PRO A 130 13.60 -21.51 -1.08
CA PRO A 130 12.51 -22.38 -1.53
C PRO A 130 11.33 -22.41 -0.56
N SER A 131 10.11 -22.46 -1.10
CA SER A 131 8.87 -22.56 -0.32
C SER A 131 7.84 -23.41 -1.04
N LYS A 132 7.12 -24.26 -0.29
CA LYS A 132 5.99 -25.05 -0.80
C LYS A 132 4.72 -24.22 -1.00
N GLU A 133 4.68 -23.03 -0.42
CA GLU A 133 3.57 -22.07 -0.49
C GLU A 133 4.03 -20.77 -1.12
N SER A 134 3.09 -20.04 -1.71
CA SER A 134 3.33 -18.65 -2.11
C SER A 134 3.59 -17.77 -0.89
N GLN A 135 4.41 -16.74 -1.09
CA GLN A 135 4.84 -15.81 -0.05
C GLN A 135 4.66 -14.39 -0.54
N TYR A 136 4.19 -13.51 0.34
CA TYR A 136 4.15 -12.08 0.14
C TYR A 136 5.39 -11.47 0.75
N ILE A 137 6.05 -10.57 0.02
CA ILE A 137 7.17 -9.77 0.50
C ILE A 137 6.76 -8.31 0.37
N SER A 138 6.94 -7.51 1.42
CA SER A 138 6.42 -6.14 1.46
C SER A 138 7.24 -5.22 2.36
N SER A 139 7.07 -3.91 2.13
CA SER A 139 7.59 -2.82 2.98
C SER A 139 6.98 -2.84 4.40
N GLN A 140 5.69 -3.15 4.52
CA GLN A 140 4.96 -3.33 5.80
C GLN A 140 3.90 -4.43 5.65
N GLU A 141 3.28 -4.83 6.77
CA GLU A 141 2.16 -5.77 6.75
C GLU A 141 1.04 -5.26 5.83
N LEU A 142 0.58 -6.12 4.92
CA LEU A 142 -0.57 -5.82 4.07
C LEU A 142 -1.84 -5.94 4.91
N ILE A 143 -2.28 -4.80 5.44
CA ILE A 143 -3.58 -4.65 6.09
C ILE A 143 -4.53 -4.03 5.06
N THR A 144 -5.16 -4.86 4.24
CA THR A 144 -6.04 -4.46 3.12
C THR A 144 -7.51 -4.49 3.53
N GLU A 145 -8.42 -4.23 2.58
CA GLU A 145 -9.87 -4.21 2.81
C GLU A 145 -10.38 -5.48 3.51
N ASP A 146 -9.94 -6.66 3.07
CA ASP A 146 -10.33 -7.95 3.70
C ASP A 146 -10.06 -7.99 5.21
N TRP A 147 -8.89 -7.49 5.65
CA TRP A 147 -8.56 -7.43 7.08
C TRP A 147 -9.53 -6.53 7.86
N TYR A 148 -9.97 -5.44 7.22
CA TYR A 148 -10.95 -4.54 7.82
C TYR A 148 -12.32 -5.18 7.89
N GLU A 149 -12.77 -5.87 6.85
CA GLU A 149 -14.07 -6.56 6.86
C GLU A 149 -14.13 -7.65 7.94
N ASP A 150 -13.05 -8.39 8.14
CA ASP A 150 -12.93 -9.33 9.26
C ASP A 150 -13.11 -8.62 10.60
N TRP A 151 -12.41 -7.51 10.80
CA TRP A 151 -12.54 -6.73 12.05
C TRP A 151 -13.93 -6.10 12.20
N TYR A 152 -14.53 -5.63 11.11
CA TYR A 152 -15.87 -5.03 11.11
C TYR A 152 -16.94 -6.03 11.52
N THR A 153 -16.75 -7.32 11.25
CA THR A 153 -17.64 -8.37 11.74
C THR A 153 -17.69 -8.36 13.27
N THR A 154 -16.53 -8.34 13.94
CA THR A 154 -16.46 -8.20 15.40
C THR A 154 -17.10 -6.90 15.92
N LEU A 155 -16.88 -5.78 15.23
CA LEU A 155 -17.46 -4.49 15.63
C LEU A 155 -19.00 -4.48 15.50
N LYS A 156 -19.55 -5.16 14.51
CA LYS A 156 -21.01 -5.24 14.26
C LYS A 156 -21.75 -6.17 15.20
N GLU A 157 -21.07 -7.20 15.73
CA GLU A 157 -21.62 -8.12 16.73
C GLU A 157 -21.75 -7.46 18.12
N ASN A 158 -21.13 -6.30 18.31
CA ASN A 158 -21.14 -5.58 19.58
C ASN A 158 -22.42 -4.73 19.75
N ASN A 159 -23.03 -4.80 20.93
CA ASN A 159 -24.28 -4.08 21.21
C ASN A 159 -24.13 -2.56 21.38
N PHE A 160 -22.92 -2.07 21.67
CA PHE A 160 -22.65 -0.65 21.89
C PHE A 160 -22.48 0.16 20.60
N LEU A 161 -22.14 -0.51 19.50
CA LEU A 161 -21.86 0.16 18.23
C LEU A 161 -22.98 -0.05 17.21
N ARG A 162 -23.12 0.95 16.34
CA ARG A 162 -23.86 0.92 15.09
C ARG A 162 -22.89 1.24 13.96
N SER A 163 -23.24 0.88 12.73
CA SER A 163 -22.40 1.17 11.56
C SER A 163 -23.21 1.78 10.43
N LYS A 164 -22.58 2.65 9.64
CA LYS A 164 -23.14 3.20 8.41
C LYS A 164 -22.05 3.46 7.37
N ILE A 165 -22.43 3.50 6.11
CA ILE A 165 -21.56 4.03 5.05
C ILE A 165 -21.74 5.55 5.06
N VAL A 166 -20.63 6.28 5.18
CA VAL A 166 -20.61 7.76 5.25
C VAL A 166 -20.22 8.41 3.94
N GLY A 167 -19.85 7.61 2.95
CA GLY A 167 -19.48 8.05 1.62
C GLY A 167 -18.78 6.94 0.86
N TYR A 168 -18.35 7.29 -0.35
CA TYR A 168 -17.58 6.41 -1.21
C TYR A 168 -16.29 7.10 -1.62
N SER A 169 -15.23 6.32 -1.77
CA SER A 169 -13.97 6.79 -2.32
C SER A 169 -14.10 7.11 -3.81
N VAL A 170 -13.02 7.59 -4.41
CA VAL A 170 -12.99 7.93 -5.85
C VAL A 170 -13.20 6.69 -6.71
N GLN A 171 -12.64 5.56 -6.30
CA GLN A 171 -12.87 4.27 -6.96
C GLN A 171 -14.09 3.53 -6.39
N ASN A 172 -15.03 4.25 -5.80
CA ASN A 172 -16.31 3.76 -5.30
C ASN A 172 -16.23 2.67 -4.21
N ARG A 173 -15.19 2.71 -3.35
CA ARG A 173 -15.11 1.85 -2.16
C ARG A 173 -15.85 2.50 -1.00
N PRO A 174 -16.68 1.74 -0.24
CA PRO A 174 -17.46 2.30 0.86
C PRO A 174 -16.56 2.74 2.01
N ILE A 175 -16.75 3.98 2.46
CA ILE A 175 -16.14 4.48 3.70
C ILE A 175 -17.11 4.16 4.82
N LYS A 176 -16.76 3.19 5.66
CA LYS A 176 -17.59 2.71 6.76
C LYS A 176 -17.25 3.46 8.05
N ALA A 177 -18.27 3.91 8.76
CA ALA A 177 -18.14 4.48 10.09
C ALA A 177 -18.88 3.62 11.12
N PHE A 178 -18.36 3.64 12.34
CA PHE A 178 -18.94 3.03 13.53
C PHE A 178 -19.21 4.12 14.56
N PHE A 179 -20.33 4.03 15.25
CA PHE A 179 -20.72 5.04 16.24
C PHE A 179 -21.48 4.42 17.40
N SER A 180 -21.35 5.01 18.58
CA SER A 180 -22.09 4.57 19.77
C SER A 180 -23.56 4.97 19.68
N ASN A 181 -24.39 4.44 20.58
CA ASN A 181 -25.73 5.00 20.79
C ASN A 181 -25.60 6.49 21.17
N GLU A 182 -26.29 7.35 20.45
CA GLU A 182 -26.13 8.81 20.56
C GLU A 182 -26.89 9.36 21.78
N ASN A 183 -26.18 10.07 22.65
CA ASN A 183 -26.78 10.96 23.65
C ASN A 183 -26.40 12.39 23.30
N ILE A 184 -27.36 13.22 22.89
CA ILE A 184 -27.11 14.59 22.41
C ILE A 184 -26.42 15.50 23.43
N ASN A 185 -26.50 15.18 24.72
CA ASN A 185 -25.86 15.94 25.79
C ASN A 185 -24.39 15.54 26.02
N ASN A 186 -23.96 14.41 25.44
CA ASN A 186 -22.60 13.92 25.61
C ASN A 186 -21.66 14.50 24.54
N PRO A 187 -20.42 14.87 24.92
CA PRO A 187 -19.39 15.24 23.95
C PRO A 187 -19.06 14.09 22.99
N TYR A 188 -18.65 14.43 21.77
CA TYR A 188 -18.21 13.47 20.75
C TYR A 188 -16.70 13.30 20.73
N ILE A 189 -16.27 12.05 20.62
CA ILE A 189 -14.90 11.67 20.30
C ILE A 189 -14.86 11.14 18.87
N PHE A 190 -14.16 11.86 18.00
CA PHE A 190 -13.93 11.45 16.62
C PHE A 190 -12.60 10.70 16.50
N ILE A 191 -12.63 9.50 15.95
CA ILE A 191 -11.45 8.67 15.72
C ILE A 191 -11.36 8.43 14.21
N LEU A 192 -10.25 8.82 13.59
CA LEU A 192 -10.04 8.70 12.15
C LEU A 192 -8.79 7.87 11.88
N GLY A 193 -8.99 6.70 11.28
CA GLY A 193 -7.94 5.75 10.96
C GLY A 193 -7.41 5.87 9.54
N ARG A 194 -6.10 5.69 9.41
CA ARG A 194 -5.40 5.37 8.17
C ARG A 194 -5.73 6.27 6.97
N GLN A 195 -5.49 7.56 7.16
CA GLN A 195 -5.48 8.54 6.07
C GLN A 195 -4.32 8.29 5.09
N HIS A 196 -3.17 7.89 5.62
CA HIS A 196 -2.04 7.44 4.80
C HIS A 196 -1.95 5.91 4.84
N PRO A 197 -1.85 5.24 3.68
CA PRO A 197 -1.84 3.79 3.62
C PRO A 197 -0.76 3.04 4.43
N PRO A 198 0.51 3.49 4.50
CA PRO A 198 1.60 2.74 5.13
C PRO A 198 1.62 2.88 6.66
N GLU A 199 0.72 3.68 7.26
CA GLU A 199 0.65 3.92 8.71
C GLU A 199 0.02 2.75 9.48
N VAL A 200 0.52 1.53 9.23
CA VAL A 200 0.00 0.25 9.76
C VAL A 200 0.01 0.18 11.29
N SER A 201 1.02 0.76 11.95
CA SER A 201 1.07 0.82 13.42
C SER A 201 -0.14 1.55 14.03
N SER A 202 -0.59 2.62 13.38
CA SER A 202 -1.77 3.36 13.83
C SER A 202 -3.05 2.51 13.74
N VAL A 203 -3.14 1.59 12.78
CA VAL A 203 -4.26 0.67 12.63
C VAL A 203 -4.35 -0.27 13.82
N PHE A 204 -3.22 -0.87 14.22
CA PHE A 204 -3.19 -1.76 15.36
C PHE A 204 -3.47 -1.04 16.68
N ALA A 205 -2.96 0.19 16.85
CA ALA A 205 -3.24 1.00 18.02
C ALA A 205 -4.74 1.33 18.13
N ILE A 206 -5.36 1.77 17.03
CA ILE A 206 -6.80 2.05 16.97
C ILE A 206 -7.61 0.78 17.21
N LYS A 207 -7.24 -0.35 16.60
CA LYS A 207 -7.92 -1.64 16.84
C LYS A 207 -7.86 -2.05 18.30
N GLY A 208 -6.70 -1.96 18.94
CA GLY A 208 -6.54 -2.26 20.36
C GLY A 208 -7.40 -1.35 21.23
N PHE A 209 -7.34 -0.03 21.00
CA PHE A 209 -8.14 0.95 21.73
C PHE A 209 -9.65 0.69 21.61
N VAL A 210 -10.15 0.53 20.39
CA VAL A 210 -11.59 0.31 20.15
C VAL A 210 -12.04 -1.03 20.72
N ASN A 211 -11.27 -2.11 20.51
CA ASN A 211 -11.63 -3.43 21.01
C ASN A 211 -11.66 -3.49 22.53
N GLU A 212 -10.71 -2.85 23.22
CA GLU A 212 -10.72 -2.78 24.69
C GLU A 212 -11.95 -2.01 25.18
N LEU A 213 -12.22 -0.86 24.55
CA LEU A 213 -13.34 -0.01 24.92
C LEU A 213 -14.68 -0.76 24.82
N ILE A 214 -14.90 -1.57 23.79
CA ILE A 214 -16.17 -2.28 23.57
C ILE A 214 -16.19 -3.72 24.11
N GLY A 215 -15.05 -4.22 24.60
CA GLY A 215 -14.86 -5.61 24.99
C GLY A 215 -15.28 -5.91 26.44
N ASN A 216 -15.34 -4.88 27.29
CA ASN A 216 -15.74 -5.00 28.69
C ASN A 216 -17.02 -4.19 28.94
N ILE A 217 -18.10 -4.87 29.34
CA ILE A 217 -19.42 -4.25 29.53
C ILE A 217 -19.38 -3.07 30.52
N ASN A 218 -18.74 -3.22 31.68
CA ASN A 218 -18.71 -2.19 32.72
C ASN A 218 -17.92 -0.96 32.25
N LEU A 219 -16.76 -1.18 31.61
CA LEU A 219 -15.96 -0.11 31.02
C LEU A 219 -16.74 0.61 29.90
N SER A 220 -17.37 -0.16 29.01
CA SER A 220 -18.13 0.35 27.87
C SER A 220 -19.28 1.24 28.34
N GLU A 221 -20.08 0.75 29.30
CA GLU A 221 -21.22 1.48 29.85
C GLU A 221 -20.77 2.75 30.57
N GLU A 222 -19.74 2.66 31.42
CA GLU A 222 -19.22 3.83 32.11
C GLU A 222 -18.72 4.89 31.12
N PHE A 223 -17.93 4.48 30.13
CA PHE A 223 -17.36 5.41 29.15
C PHE A 223 -18.44 6.02 28.26
N LEU A 224 -19.31 5.19 27.67
CA LEU A 224 -20.33 5.64 26.72
C LEU A 224 -21.50 6.37 27.40
N SER A 225 -21.66 6.24 28.72
CA SER A 225 -22.56 7.12 29.49
C SER A 225 -22.08 8.58 29.49
N LYS A 226 -20.79 8.83 29.27
CA LYS A 226 -20.15 10.16 29.31
C LYS A 226 -19.78 10.70 27.93
N PHE A 227 -19.51 9.84 26.96
CA PHE A 227 -19.01 10.22 25.63
C PHE A 227 -19.74 9.50 24.51
N ASN A 228 -20.02 10.21 23.41
CA ASN A 228 -20.34 9.58 22.13
C ASN A 228 -19.04 9.28 21.36
N ILE A 229 -19.04 8.22 20.57
CA ILE A 229 -17.94 7.93 19.65
C ILE A 229 -18.44 7.93 18.22
N PHE A 230 -17.63 8.51 17.34
CA PHE A 230 -17.75 8.36 15.90
C PHE A 230 -16.39 7.99 15.33
N PHE A 231 -16.29 6.83 14.72
CA PHE A 231 -15.04 6.21 14.33
C PHE A 231 -15.07 5.79 12.86
N ILE A 232 -14.10 6.26 12.07
CA ILE A 232 -13.85 5.78 10.70
C ILE A 232 -12.53 5.00 10.69
N PRO A 233 -12.56 3.66 10.62
CA PRO A 233 -11.35 2.82 10.65
C PRO A 233 -10.41 2.99 9.45
N LEU A 234 -10.97 3.22 8.26
CA LEU A 234 -10.25 3.31 7.01
C LEU A 234 -10.73 4.53 6.21
N MET A 235 -10.00 5.64 6.34
CA MET A 235 -10.30 6.88 5.61
C MET A 235 -9.88 6.86 4.14
N ASN A 236 -8.86 6.08 3.78
CA ASN A 236 -8.31 6.06 2.42
C ASN A 236 -8.25 4.63 1.85
N PRO A 237 -9.42 4.03 1.54
CA PRO A 237 -9.47 2.67 1.00
C PRO A 237 -8.79 2.55 -0.36
N ASP A 238 -8.90 3.56 -1.24
CA ASP A 238 -8.23 3.54 -2.54
C ASP A 238 -6.70 3.54 -2.40
N GLY A 239 -6.15 4.39 -1.53
CA GLY A 239 -4.70 4.41 -1.33
C GLY A 239 -4.18 3.08 -0.80
N VAL A 240 -4.91 2.43 0.11
CA VAL A 240 -4.55 1.10 0.62
C VAL A 240 -4.61 0.05 -0.49
N GLU A 241 -5.68 0.04 -1.27
CA GLU A 241 -5.86 -0.90 -2.37
C GLU A 241 -4.73 -0.80 -3.41
N ASN A 242 -4.36 0.41 -3.79
CA ASN A 242 -3.37 0.63 -4.84
C ASN A 242 -1.92 0.62 -4.32
N GLY A 243 -1.67 0.29 -3.04
CA GLY A 243 -0.31 0.30 -2.47
C GLY A 243 0.35 1.68 -2.54
N PHE A 244 -0.42 2.73 -2.26
CA PHE A 244 0.05 4.10 -2.20
C PHE A 244 0.76 4.40 -0.88
N TRP A 245 1.42 5.55 -0.78
CA TRP A 245 2.15 5.97 0.41
C TRP A 245 1.45 7.13 1.14
N ARG A 246 0.87 8.08 0.41
CA ARG A 246 0.25 9.28 0.99
C ARG A 246 -1.05 9.67 0.30
N TYR A 247 -1.18 9.36 -0.98
CA TYR A 247 -2.28 9.87 -1.78
C TYR A 247 -3.52 8.98 -1.69
N ASN A 248 -4.68 9.57 -1.97
CA ASN A 248 -5.84 8.84 -2.47
C ASN A 248 -5.75 8.69 -3.99
N TYR A 249 -6.74 8.06 -4.63
CA TYR A 249 -6.71 7.83 -6.08
C TYR A 249 -6.58 9.10 -6.93
N ASN A 250 -7.16 10.22 -6.50
CA ASN A 250 -7.10 11.50 -7.20
C ASN A 250 -5.74 12.22 -7.07
N LYS A 251 -4.70 11.55 -6.55
CA LYS A 251 -3.40 12.15 -6.22
C LYS A 251 -3.53 13.34 -5.26
N ARG A 252 -4.66 13.47 -4.56
CA ARG A 252 -4.79 14.39 -3.44
C ARG A 252 -4.18 13.72 -2.24
N LYS A 253 -3.41 14.50 -1.47
CA LYS A 253 -2.87 14.01 -0.20
C LYS A 253 -4.11 13.55 0.57
N GLY A 254 -4.06 12.39 1.25
CA GLY A 254 -5.04 12.15 2.31
C GLY A 254 -5.12 13.39 3.23
N PRO A 255 -6.13 13.56 4.09
CA PRO A 255 -6.47 14.83 4.75
C PRO A 255 -5.40 15.52 5.65
N LYS A 256 -4.09 15.33 5.46
CA LYS A 256 -2.99 16.05 6.10
C LYS A 256 -2.51 17.29 5.33
N SER A 257 -3.29 17.85 4.41
CA SER A 257 -3.03 19.20 3.88
C SER A 257 -4.11 20.13 4.42
N LYS A 258 -3.71 21.23 5.08
CA LYS A 258 -4.66 22.25 5.57
C LYS A 258 -5.72 22.57 4.50
N GLY A 259 -5.34 22.64 3.23
CA GLY A 259 -6.24 22.98 2.12
C GLY A 259 -7.40 22.03 1.78
N ASP A 260 -7.43 20.76 2.23
CA ASP A 260 -8.57 19.85 1.94
C ASP A 260 -9.65 19.83 3.03
N TRP A 261 -9.31 20.18 4.28
CA TRP A 261 -10.30 20.45 5.34
C TRP A 261 -10.81 21.90 5.30
N ASP A 262 -10.14 22.77 4.56
CA ASP A 262 -10.48 24.20 4.48
C ASP A 262 -11.57 24.49 3.43
N ASN A 263 -11.87 23.53 2.53
CA ASN A 263 -12.86 23.69 1.46
C ASN A 263 -14.20 23.04 1.79
N PHE A 264 -14.90 23.60 2.78
CA PHE A 264 -16.34 23.40 2.92
C PHE A 264 -17.05 24.56 2.21
N SER A 265 -17.25 24.45 0.90
CA SER A 265 -18.19 25.34 0.21
C SER A 265 -19.61 24.88 0.54
N THR A 266 -20.31 25.67 1.35
CA THR A 266 -21.77 25.63 1.53
C THR A 266 -22.50 25.82 0.22
#